data_AF-A0A839UMU5-F1
#
_entry.id   AF-A0A839UMU5-F1
#
_cell.length_a   1.000
_cell.length_b   1.000
_cell.length_c   1.000
_cell.angle_alpha   90.00
_cell.angle_beta   90.00
_cell.angle_gamma   90.00
#
_symmetry.space_group_name_H-M   'P 1'
#
loop_
_entity.id
_entity.type
_entity.pdbx_description
1 polymer ?
#
loop_
_entity_poly.entity_id
_entity_poly.type
_entity_poly.pdbx_seq_one_letter_code
_entity_poly.pdbx_strand_id
1 'polypeptide(L)'
;MNQSSVGECSRCRTLTEQHQCSICNNQRRTKSMLCVVETPADVLAIEQAGTYQGTYFVLHGHLSPIDGIGPSDLGLDQLQTLLAEGDIEEVILATNPTIEGEATAHYISERAKRADVSVSRIAHGVPLGGELEFIDGGTLAHAFSSRQKI
;
A
#
# COMPACT_ATOMS: atom_id res chain seq x y z
N MET A 1 11.24 -23.27 -26.15
CA MET A 1 10.28 -22.31 -25.57
C MET A 1 10.75 -22.03 -24.15
N ASN A 2 11.46 -20.92 -23.91
CA ASN A 2 11.76 -20.48 -22.54
C ASN A 2 10.49 -19.80 -22.03
N GLN A 3 9.77 -20.46 -21.12
CA GLN A 3 8.78 -19.79 -20.28
C GLN A 3 9.58 -19.00 -19.23
N SER A 4 9.71 -17.69 -19.40
CA SER A 4 10.13 -16.82 -18.30
C SER A 4 9.03 -16.91 -17.25
N SER A 5 9.27 -17.63 -16.15
CA SER A 5 8.31 -17.74 -15.06
C SER A 5 8.30 -16.42 -14.29
N VAL A 6 7.26 -15.62 -14.50
CA VAL A 6 7.00 -14.45 -13.65
C VAL A 6 6.74 -14.94 -12.22
N GLY A 7 7.53 -14.45 -11.27
CA GLY A 7 7.39 -14.72 -9.83
C GLY A 7 7.14 -13.44 -9.04
N GLU A 8 7.36 -13.50 -7.73
CA GLU A 8 7.26 -12.35 -6.82
C GLU A 8 8.63 -11.86 -6.40
N CYS A 9 8.77 -10.55 -6.27
CA CYS A 9 9.96 -9.91 -5.71
C CYS A 9 10.15 -10.36 -4.26
N SER A 10 11.35 -10.82 -3.90
CA SER A 10 11.64 -11.33 -2.56
C SER A 10 11.53 -10.28 -1.44
N ARG A 11 11.47 -8.98 -1.77
CA ARG A 11 11.34 -7.89 -0.80
C ARG A 11 9.95 -7.27 -0.78
N CYS A 12 9.48 -6.78 -1.93
CA CYS A 12 8.20 -6.05 -2.01
C CYS A 12 7.03 -6.88 -2.52
N ARG A 13 7.27 -8.14 -2.89
CA ARG A 13 6.28 -9.07 -3.45
C ARG A 13 5.64 -8.67 -4.78
N THR A 14 5.99 -7.53 -5.39
CA THR A 14 5.49 -7.22 -6.74
C THR A 14 5.93 -8.25 -7.78
N LEU A 15 5.19 -8.38 -8.88
CA LEU A 15 5.52 -9.33 -9.94
C LEU A 15 6.83 -8.96 -10.65
N THR A 16 7.71 -9.94 -10.82
CA THR A 16 8.99 -9.76 -11.51
C THR A 16 9.57 -11.10 -11.96
N GLU A 17 10.41 -11.09 -13.00
CA GLU A 17 11.21 -12.25 -13.42
C GLU A 17 12.55 -12.33 -12.67
N GLN A 18 12.88 -11.32 -11.87
CA GLN A 18 14.13 -11.22 -11.10
C GLN A 18 13.90 -11.59 -9.64
N HIS A 19 14.98 -11.91 -8.90
CA HIS A 19 14.87 -12.13 -7.45
C HIS A 19 14.38 -10.88 -6.71
N GLN A 20 14.84 -9.70 -7.11
CA GLN A 20 14.35 -8.41 -6.65
C GLN A 20 13.95 -7.56 -7.85
N CYS A 21 12.81 -6.88 -7.77
CA CYS A 21 12.33 -6.02 -8.84
C CYS A 21 13.23 -4.78 -9.02
N SER A 22 13.07 -4.11 -10.15
CA SER A 22 13.83 -2.89 -10.49
C SER A 22 13.67 -1.77 -9.46
N ILE A 23 12.50 -1.63 -8.83
CA ILE A 23 12.25 -0.61 -7.79
C ILE A 23 13.03 -0.92 -6.51
N CYS A 24 13.01 -2.18 -6.05
CA CYS A 24 13.77 -2.61 -4.88
C CYS A 24 15.29 -2.48 -5.11
N ASN A 25 15.77 -2.79 -6.31
CA ASN A 25 17.20 -2.67 -6.67
C ASN A 25 17.65 -1.23 -6.97
N ASN A 26 16.73 -0.29 -7.16
CA ASN A 26 17.08 1.09 -7.51
C ASN A 26 17.63 1.84 -6.28
N GLN A 27 18.89 2.27 -6.37
CA GLN A 27 19.59 3.02 -5.32
C GLN A 27 19.12 4.47 -5.18
N ARG A 28 18.43 5.02 -6.17
CA ARG A 28 17.86 6.38 -6.12
C ARG A 28 16.54 6.44 -5.36
N ARG A 29 15.96 5.29 -4.98
CA ARG A 29 14.72 5.22 -4.21
C ARG A 29 15.01 5.39 -2.72
N THR A 30 14.12 6.13 -2.05
CA THR A 30 14.19 6.36 -0.62
C THR A 30 13.72 5.10 0.12
N LYS A 31 14.65 4.34 0.69
CA LYS A 31 14.33 3.05 1.34
C LYS A 31 13.57 3.21 2.66
N SER A 32 13.66 4.37 3.30
CA SER A 32 12.95 4.67 4.56
C SER A 32 11.46 4.93 4.40
N MET A 33 10.96 5.10 3.17
CA MET A 33 9.53 5.22 2.89
C MET A 33 9.02 3.94 2.21
N LEU A 34 7.97 3.35 2.78
CA LEU A 34 7.32 2.14 2.29
C LEU A 34 5.83 2.37 2.03
N CYS A 35 5.41 2.26 0.78
CA CYS A 35 4.00 2.31 0.38
C CYS A 35 3.41 0.90 0.30
N VAL A 36 2.42 0.62 1.13
CA VAL A 36 1.73 -0.67 1.16
C VAL A 36 0.49 -0.59 0.28
N VAL A 37 0.39 -1.48 -0.70
CA VAL A 37 -0.70 -1.54 -1.69
C VAL A 37 -1.30 -2.94 -1.78
N GLU A 38 -2.52 -3.06 -2.31
CA GLU A 38 -3.19 -4.35 -2.44
C GLU A 38 -2.65 -5.17 -3.61
N THR A 39 -2.35 -4.53 -4.75
CA THR A 39 -2.03 -5.24 -6.00
C THR A 39 -0.82 -4.68 -6.73
N PRO A 40 -0.18 -5.46 -7.63
CA PRO A 40 0.86 -4.94 -8.52
C PRO A 40 0.36 -3.82 -9.46
N ALA A 41 -0.94 -3.80 -9.78
CA ALA A 41 -1.53 -2.75 -10.60
C ALA A 41 -1.53 -1.40 -9.88
N ASP A 42 -1.71 -1.39 -8.56
CA ASP A 42 -1.64 -0.17 -7.74
C ASP A 42 -0.22 0.42 -7.75
N VAL A 43 0.81 -0.43 -7.71
CA VAL A 43 2.21 0.02 -7.89
C VAL A 43 2.36 0.75 -9.23
N LEU A 44 1.84 0.17 -10.31
CA LEU A 44 1.91 0.77 -11.63
C LEU A 44 1.18 2.12 -11.67
N ALA A 45 0.00 2.23 -11.08
CA ALA A 45 -0.77 3.47 -11.03
C ALA A 45 -0.03 4.59 -10.27
N ILE A 46 0.59 4.27 -9.14
CA ILE A 46 1.38 5.25 -8.36
C ILE A 46 2.66 5.65 -9.10
N GLU A 47 3.35 4.70 -9.73
CA GLU A 47 4.55 5.00 -10.53
C GLU A 47 4.24 5.90 -11.73
N GLN A 48 3.08 5.72 -12.38
CA GLN A 48 2.62 6.58 -13.48
C GLN A 48 2.33 8.01 -13.05
N ALA A 49 1.89 8.22 -11.80
CA ALA A 49 1.71 9.56 -11.25
C ALA A 49 3.05 10.31 -11.05
N GLY A 50 4.16 9.57 -10.93
CA GLY A 50 5.53 10.13 -10.97
C GLY A 50 5.97 10.92 -9.74
N THR A 51 5.17 10.96 -8.67
CA THR A 51 5.45 11.76 -7.47
C THR A 51 6.09 10.96 -6.34
N TYR A 52 5.87 9.65 -6.28
CA TYR A 52 6.37 8.81 -5.19
C TYR A 52 7.78 8.28 -5.47
N GLN A 53 8.69 8.46 -4.50
CA GLN A 53 10.11 8.08 -4.62
C GLN A 53 10.53 6.95 -3.66
N GLY A 54 9.61 6.47 -2.82
CA GLY A 54 9.89 5.38 -1.88
C GLY A 54 9.84 4.00 -2.53
N THR A 55 9.70 2.98 -1.69
CA THR A 55 9.54 1.58 -2.09
C THR A 55 8.14 1.06 -1.80
N TYR A 56 7.82 -0.14 -2.26
CA TYR A 56 6.47 -0.71 -2.11
C TYR A 56 6.49 -1.99 -1.29
N PHE A 57 5.31 -2.38 -0.81
CA PHE A 57 4.98 -3.74 -0.38
C PHE A 57 3.61 -4.12 -0.94
N VAL A 58 3.52 -5.23 -1.66
CA VAL A 58 2.28 -5.69 -2.31
C VAL A 58 1.66 -6.81 -1.48
N LEU A 59 0.44 -6.58 -1.01
CA LEU A 59 -0.28 -7.53 -0.16
C LEU A 59 -0.86 -8.72 -0.94
N HIS A 60 -1.20 -8.50 -2.21
CA HIS A 60 -2.01 -9.40 -3.04
C HIS A 60 -3.46 -9.56 -2.53
N GLY A 61 -4.05 -8.47 -2.06
CA GLY A 61 -5.42 -8.41 -1.57
C GLY A 61 -5.56 -7.65 -0.26
N HIS A 62 -6.59 -7.99 0.49
CA HIS A 62 -6.95 -7.38 1.78
C HIS A 62 -7.51 -8.45 2.73
N LEU A 63 -7.59 -8.11 4.02
CA LEU A 63 -8.17 -8.99 5.04
C LEU A 63 -9.66 -9.17 4.76
N SER A 64 -10.09 -10.42 4.62
CA SER A 64 -11.49 -10.76 4.45
C SER A 64 -11.82 -11.99 5.29
N PRO A 65 -12.37 -11.80 6.51
CA PRO A 65 -12.82 -12.91 7.34
C PRO A 65 -13.92 -13.76 6.67
N ILE A 66 -14.72 -13.13 5.78
CA ILE A 66 -15.79 -13.80 5.04
C ILE A 66 -15.20 -14.77 4.02
N ASP A 67 -14.13 -14.36 3.32
CA ASP A 67 -13.44 -15.21 2.33
C ASP A 67 -12.34 -16.08 2.96
N GLY A 68 -12.14 -15.99 4.28
CA GLY A 68 -11.09 -16.71 5.00
C GLY A 68 -9.67 -16.20 4.74
N ILE A 69 -9.52 -14.98 4.20
CA ILE A 69 -8.22 -14.36 3.90
C ILE A 69 -7.67 -13.71 5.17
N GLY A 70 -6.57 -14.27 5.69
CA GLY A 70 -5.93 -13.83 6.91
C GLY A 70 -4.60 -13.10 6.69
N PRO A 71 -3.94 -12.68 7.79
CA PRO A 71 -2.68 -11.94 7.74
C PRO A 71 -1.54 -12.65 6.98
N SER A 72 -1.44 -13.97 7.12
CA SER A 72 -0.37 -14.76 6.50
C SER A 72 -0.54 -14.85 4.98
N ASP A 73 -1.79 -14.89 4.48
CA ASP A 73 -2.08 -14.88 3.04
C ASP A 73 -1.62 -13.56 2.39
N LEU A 74 -1.72 -12.46 3.15
CA LEU A 74 -1.29 -11.13 2.73
C LEU A 74 0.20 -10.86 2.94
N GLY A 75 0.96 -11.85 3.42
CA GLY A 75 2.39 -11.72 3.70
C GLY A 75 2.72 -10.71 4.79
N LEU A 76 1.81 -10.48 5.74
CA LEU A 76 2.02 -9.50 6.81
C LEU A 76 3.14 -9.90 7.78
N ASP A 77 3.50 -11.19 7.85
CA ASP A 77 4.66 -11.67 8.59
C ASP A 77 5.98 -11.15 7.98
N GLN A 78 6.05 -11.11 6.65
CA GLN A 78 7.20 -10.54 5.93
C GLN A 78 7.24 -9.02 6.10
N LEU A 79 6.09 -8.34 5.99
CA LEU A 79 6.02 -6.90 6.25
C LEU A 79 6.49 -6.58 7.67
N GLN A 80 6.05 -7.34 8.67
CA GLN A 80 6.46 -7.14 10.05
C GLN A 80 7.98 -7.34 10.24
N THR A 81 8.57 -8.29 9.51
CA THR A 81 10.03 -8.48 9.50
C THR A 81 10.74 -7.24 8.94
N LEU A 82 10.27 -6.71 7.80
CA LEU A 82 10.84 -5.49 7.19
C LEU A 82 10.74 -4.27 8.11
N LEU A 83 9.63 -4.12 8.85
CA LEU A 83 9.48 -3.03 9.82
C LEU A 83 10.42 -3.19 11.01
N ALA A 84 10.68 -4.42 11.44
CA ALA A 84 11.58 -4.71 12.56
C ALA A 84 13.07 -4.54 12.23
N GLU A 85 13.46 -4.52 10.94
CA GLU A 85 14.84 -4.24 10.51
C GLU A 85 15.29 -2.82 10.87
N GLY A 86 14.36 -1.88 11.04
CA GLY A 86 14.63 -0.51 11.47
C GLY A 86 15.01 0.46 10.34
N ASP A 87 15.02 0.01 9.08
CA ASP A 87 15.32 0.85 7.91
C ASP A 87 14.14 1.73 7.47
N ILE A 88 12.91 1.42 7.91
CA ILE A 88 11.67 2.11 7.50
C ILE A 88 11.28 3.14 8.55
N GLU A 89 11.17 4.40 8.14
CA GLU A 89 10.74 5.52 8.99
C GLU A 89 9.25 5.84 8.80
N GLU A 90 8.71 5.61 7.59
CA GLU A 90 7.30 5.85 7.25
C GLU A 90 6.69 4.69 6.46
N VAL A 91 5.51 4.28 6.90
CA VAL A 91 4.58 3.42 6.15
C VAL A 91 3.42 4.26 5.64
N ILE A 92 3.27 4.33 4.33
CA ILE A 92 2.13 4.94 3.65
C ILE A 92 1.15 3.82 3.30
N LEU A 93 -0.05 3.88 3.87
CA LEU A 93 -1.11 2.92 3.59
C LEU A 93 -1.91 3.39 2.38
N ALA A 94 -1.80 2.63 1.28
CA ALA A 94 -2.47 2.87 0.01
C ALA A 94 -3.35 1.67 -0.40
N THR A 95 -3.98 1.02 0.59
CA THR A 95 -5.06 0.05 0.35
C THR A 95 -6.31 0.76 -0.18
N ASN A 96 -7.24 0.02 -0.77
CA ASN A 96 -8.46 0.56 -1.33
C ASN A 96 -9.37 1.15 -0.24
N PRO A 97 -10.17 2.20 -0.53
CA PRO A 97 -11.12 2.77 0.43
C PRO A 97 -12.40 1.93 0.55
N THR A 98 -12.25 0.62 0.75
CA THR A 98 -13.34 -0.33 1.04
C THR A 98 -13.32 -0.70 2.52
N ILE A 99 -14.35 -1.40 3.00
CA ILE A 99 -14.41 -1.85 4.40
C ILE A 99 -13.21 -2.75 4.72
N GLU A 100 -12.90 -3.69 3.82
CA GLU A 100 -11.79 -4.63 3.95
C GLU A 100 -10.44 -3.93 3.82
N GLY A 101 -10.31 -2.98 2.89
CA GLY A 101 -9.10 -2.19 2.71
C GLY A 101 -8.79 -1.30 3.91
N GLU A 102 -9.82 -0.72 4.55
CA GLU A 102 -9.69 0.06 5.80
C GLU A 102 -9.37 -0.83 7.00
N ALA A 103 -10.01 -2.00 7.11
CA ALA A 103 -9.66 -2.98 8.15
C ALA A 103 -8.20 -3.43 8.03
N THR A 104 -7.73 -3.64 6.80
CA THR A 104 -6.34 -3.99 6.50
C THR A 104 -5.38 -2.86 6.84
N ALA A 105 -5.71 -1.62 6.44
CA ALA A 105 -4.93 -0.43 6.78
C ALA A 105 -4.80 -0.27 8.31
N HIS A 106 -5.92 -0.37 9.04
CA HIS A 106 -5.93 -0.26 10.50
C HIS A 106 -5.05 -1.34 11.15
N TYR A 107 -5.15 -2.58 10.67
CA TYR A 107 -4.35 -3.68 11.19
C TYR A 107 -2.85 -3.47 11.00
N ILE A 108 -2.43 -2.99 9.82
CA ILE A 108 -1.03 -2.68 9.53
C ILE A 108 -0.55 -1.47 10.35
N SER A 109 -1.40 -0.45 10.50
CA SER A 109 -1.10 0.74 11.30
C SER A 109 -0.73 0.38 12.74
N GLU A 110 -1.51 -0.49 13.39
CA GLU A 110 -1.23 -0.91 14.77
C GLU A 110 0.08 -1.69 14.90
N ARG A 111 0.48 -2.44 13.87
CA ARG A 111 1.77 -3.15 13.84
C ARG A 111 2.94 -2.19 13.63
N ALA A 112 2.82 -1.27 12.69
CA ALA A 112 3.86 -0.28 12.40
C ALA A 112 4.12 0.64 13.60
N LYS A 113 3.07 1.10 14.29
CA LYS A 113 3.22 1.89 15.53
C LYS A 113 3.98 1.14 16.64
N ARG A 114 3.76 -0.18 16.77
CA ARG A 114 4.50 -1.01 17.74
C ARG A 114 5.99 -1.16 17.40
N ALA A 115 6.34 -0.97 16.13
CA ALA A 115 7.72 -0.94 15.64
C ALA A 115 8.31 0.49 15.63
N ASP A 116 7.63 1.47 16.22
CA ASP A 116 8.03 2.89 16.22
C ASP A 116 8.17 3.52 14.82
N VAL A 117 7.40 3.00 13.86
CA VAL A 117 7.36 3.50 12.48
C VAL A 117 6.18 4.45 12.31
N SER A 118 6.42 5.61 11.70
CA SER A 118 5.35 6.56 11.41
C SER A 118 4.39 6.00 10.36
N VAL A 119 3.09 6.28 10.49
CA VAL A 119 2.08 5.75 9.58
C VAL A 119 1.26 6.89 9.02
N SER A 120 1.13 6.93 7.70
CA SER A 120 0.24 7.83 6.98
C SER A 120 -0.75 7.03 6.12
N ARG A 121 -1.88 7.64 5.77
CA ARG A 121 -2.92 7.08 4.89
C ARG A 121 -3.09 8.05 3.73
N ILE A 122 -3.15 7.52 2.51
CA ILE A 122 -3.47 8.36 1.35
C ILE A 122 -4.85 9.01 1.53
N ALA A 123 -5.01 10.23 1.00
CA ALA A 123 -6.29 10.92 1.08
C ALA A 123 -7.34 10.21 0.21
N HIS A 124 -8.55 10.07 0.74
CA HIS A 124 -9.74 9.65 -0.03
C HIS A 124 -10.81 10.73 0.05
N GLY A 125 -11.47 10.99 -1.07
CA GLY A 125 -12.50 12.01 -1.14
C GLY A 125 -12.81 12.40 -2.58
N VAL A 126 -13.19 13.66 -2.75
CA VAL A 126 -13.62 14.22 -4.03
C VAL A 126 -12.44 14.29 -5.01
N PRO A 127 -12.56 13.74 -6.23
CA PRO A 127 -11.50 13.81 -7.24
C PRO A 127 -11.29 15.25 -7.73
N LEU A 128 -10.05 15.59 -8.06
CA LEU A 128 -9.71 16.87 -8.68
C LEU A 128 -10.41 16.99 -10.03
N GLY A 129 -11.03 18.15 -10.27
CA GLY A 129 -11.81 18.41 -11.49
C GLY A 129 -13.23 17.82 -11.48
N GLY A 130 -13.64 17.13 -10.41
CA GLY A 130 -15.03 16.71 -10.21
C GLY A 130 -15.90 17.83 -9.64
N GLU A 131 -17.18 17.83 -9.99
CA GLU A 131 -18.19 18.73 -9.41
C GLU A 131 -18.98 17.99 -8.33
N LEU A 132 -19.27 18.65 -7.20
CA LEU A 132 -19.87 18.01 -6.03
C LEU A 132 -21.26 17.40 -6.30
N GLU A 133 -22.02 17.96 -7.25
CA GLU A 133 -23.36 17.47 -7.61
C GLU A 133 -23.35 16.07 -8.25
N PHE A 134 -22.20 15.63 -8.75
CA PHE A 134 -22.03 14.30 -9.37
C PHE A 134 -21.31 13.29 -8.48
N ILE A 135 -21.00 13.66 -7.23
CA ILE A 135 -20.33 12.77 -6.27
C ILE A 135 -21.36 12.05 -5.42
N ASP A 136 -21.16 10.75 -5.18
CA ASP A 136 -22.03 9.98 -4.31
C ASP A 136 -21.96 10.46 -2.85
N GLY A 137 -23.06 10.26 -2.13
CA GLY A 137 -23.17 10.72 -0.74
C GLY A 137 -22.14 10.08 0.20
N GLY A 138 -21.66 8.87 -0.08
CA GLY A 138 -20.66 8.19 0.72
C GLY A 138 -19.29 8.88 0.62
N THR A 139 -18.86 9.17 -0.61
CA THR A 139 -17.63 9.93 -0.86
C THR A 139 -17.68 11.33 -0.24
N LEU A 140 -18.81 12.03 -0.33
CA LEU A 140 -18.98 13.33 0.31
C LEU A 140 -18.91 13.23 1.85
N ALA A 141 -19.61 12.26 2.45
CA ALA A 141 -19.57 12.04 3.89
C ALA A 141 -18.15 11.73 4.38
N HIS A 142 -17.40 10.92 3.63
CA HIS A 142 -15.99 10.65 3.92
C HIS A 142 -15.15 11.93 3.83
N ALA A 143 -15.29 12.71 2.74
CA ALA A 143 -14.55 13.95 2.55
C ALA A 143 -14.80 14.99 3.67
N PHE A 144 -16.03 15.10 4.17
CA PHE A 144 -16.34 15.95 5.33
C PHE A 144 -15.69 15.46 6.63
N SER A 145 -15.63 14.14 6.81
CA SER A 145 -15.06 13.51 8.00
C SER A 145 -13.53 13.65 8.04
N SER A 146 -12.88 13.60 6.87
CA SER A 146 -11.42 13.68 6.72
C SER A 146 -10.88 15.10 6.47
N ARG A 147 -11.76 16.14 6.51
CA ARG A 147 -11.39 17.53 6.20
C ARG A 147 -10.20 18.02 7.02
N GLN A 148 -9.26 18.69 6.35
CA GLN A 148 -8.06 19.27 6.96
C GLN A 148 -8.26 20.76 7.21
N LYS A 149 -7.57 21.31 8.22
CA LYS A 149 -7.46 22.76 8.40
C LYS A 149 -6.44 23.32 7.40
N ILE A 150 -6.65 24.57 6.99
CA ILE A 150 -5.72 25.36 6.16
C ILE A 150 -5.01 26.36 7.06
#